data_AF-A0A523TR21-F1
#
_entry.id   AF-A0A523TR21-F1
#
_cell.length_a   1.000
_cell.length_b   1.000
_cell.length_c   1.000
_cell.angle_alpha   90.00
_cell.angle_beta   90.00
_cell.angle_gamma   90.00
#
_symmetry.space_group_name_H-M   'P 1'
#
loop_
_entity.id
_entity.type
_entity.pdbx_description
1 polymer ?
#
loop_
_entity_poly.entity_id
_entity_poly.type
_entity_poly.pdbx_seq_one_letter_code
_entity_poly.pdbx_strand_id
1 'polypeptide(L)'
;MRKLITGIFILAVTFTTALLIATAEEPKKDKPEKKVEPPTVKITEPHGGWTSERIVTVKGTVSDQTIARLKLVVSGVPMTIRSSGGNFEAKLVLSPGSNCIQAIAKNKGGVGRDSTTIFAMVPRKDMKVTLTWDTDGTDIDMHITDPKKEECFYSHKETRMGGNLDVDITSGFGPETFTLANAERGKYLIEAKYYSSSGHAQTACRVDVILFEGTSKERRETHRFVLTRDNERKKVTEVFVR
;
A
#
# COMPACT_ATOMS: atom_id res chain seq x y z
N MET A 1 66.12 -68.17 57.46
CA MET A 1 66.08 -67.01 56.54
C MET A 1 65.61 -67.46 55.17
N ARG A 2 64.73 -66.65 54.53
CA ARG A 2 64.24 -66.67 53.14
C ARG A 2 63.24 -67.79 52.77
N LYS A 3 62.16 -67.54 52.01
CA LYS A 3 61.43 -66.35 51.52
C LYS A 3 60.12 -66.92 50.91
N LEU A 4 58.94 -66.34 51.21
CA LEU A 4 57.69 -66.61 50.50
C LEU A 4 57.67 -65.80 49.19
N ILE A 5 57.20 -66.40 48.08
CA ILE A 5 56.92 -65.72 46.81
C ILE A 5 55.41 -65.79 46.56
N THR A 6 54.79 -64.62 46.44
CA THR A 6 53.38 -64.42 46.08
C THR A 6 53.29 -64.16 44.58
N GLY A 7 52.54 -64.98 43.84
CA GLY A 7 52.29 -64.80 42.41
C GLY A 7 51.02 -63.99 42.14
N ILE A 8 51.12 -63.01 41.24
CA ILE A 8 50.03 -62.15 40.77
C ILE A 8 49.45 -62.73 39.47
N PHE A 9 48.12 -62.89 39.39
CA PHE A 9 47.39 -63.23 38.17
C PHE A 9 46.98 -61.94 37.43
N ILE A 10 47.27 -61.86 36.12
CA ILE A 10 46.84 -60.77 35.23
C ILE A 10 45.73 -61.31 34.32
N LEU A 11 44.59 -60.61 34.30
CA LEU A 11 43.41 -60.88 33.47
C LEU A 11 43.59 -60.19 32.10
N ALA A 12 43.51 -60.94 31.01
CA ALA A 12 43.54 -60.39 29.66
C ALA A 12 42.12 -60.06 29.18
N VAL A 13 41.88 -58.80 28.79
CA VAL A 13 40.63 -58.34 28.14
C VAL A 13 40.93 -58.12 26.67
N THR A 14 40.19 -58.78 25.78
CA THR A 14 40.28 -58.61 24.33
C THR A 14 39.22 -57.61 23.85
N PHE A 15 39.63 -56.61 23.07
CA PHE A 15 38.75 -55.66 22.39
C PHE A 15 38.62 -56.04 20.90
N THR A 16 37.41 -56.34 20.44
CA THR A 16 37.08 -56.48 19.02
C THR A 16 36.66 -55.13 18.46
N THR A 17 37.40 -54.62 17.48
CA THR A 17 37.06 -53.40 16.73
C THR A 17 36.17 -53.77 15.54
N ALA A 18 34.95 -53.25 15.49
CA ALA A 18 34.09 -53.31 14.31
C ALA A 18 34.31 -52.06 13.45
N LEU A 19 34.68 -52.24 12.18
CA LEU A 19 34.86 -51.17 11.20
C LEU A 19 33.51 -50.88 10.53
N LEU A 20 32.96 -49.68 10.77
CA LEU A 20 31.74 -49.21 10.13
C LEU A 20 32.11 -48.47 8.83
N ILE A 21 31.74 -49.02 7.67
CA ILE A 21 31.93 -48.36 6.38
C ILE A 21 30.65 -47.57 6.07
N ALA A 22 30.70 -46.24 6.17
CA ALA A 22 29.61 -45.37 5.73
C ALA A 22 29.71 -45.16 4.21
N THR A 23 28.70 -45.57 3.45
CA THR A 23 28.54 -45.19 2.04
C THR A 23 28.01 -43.76 1.99
N ALA A 24 28.81 -42.82 1.50
CA ALA A 24 28.35 -41.47 1.20
C ALA A 24 27.45 -41.51 -0.04
N GLU A 25 26.17 -41.15 0.09
CA GLU A 25 25.31 -40.86 -1.05
C GLU A 25 25.83 -39.60 -1.77
N GLU A 26 26.04 -39.67 -3.09
CA GLU A 26 26.40 -38.50 -3.88
C GLU A 26 25.28 -37.43 -3.82
N PRO A 27 25.60 -36.14 -3.66
CA PRO A 27 24.60 -35.09 -3.64
C PRO A 27 23.86 -35.05 -4.98
N LYS A 28 22.54 -35.26 -4.96
CA LYS A 28 21.66 -35.06 -6.13
C LYS A 28 21.85 -33.63 -6.63
N LYS A 29 22.33 -33.46 -7.87
CA LYS A 29 22.34 -32.17 -8.55
C LYS A 29 20.90 -31.68 -8.67
N ASP A 30 20.54 -30.63 -7.94
CA ASP A 30 19.26 -29.95 -8.09
C ASP A 30 19.09 -29.51 -9.55
N LYS A 31 17.92 -29.79 -10.14
CA LYS A 31 17.54 -29.25 -11.45
C LYS A 31 17.59 -27.73 -11.35
N PRO A 32 18.10 -27.01 -12.37
CA PRO A 32 18.17 -25.55 -12.31
C PRO A 32 16.77 -24.99 -12.07
N GLU A 33 16.64 -24.24 -10.98
CA GLU A 33 15.39 -23.61 -10.56
C GLU A 33 14.89 -22.72 -11.71
N LYS A 34 13.65 -22.93 -12.16
CA LYS A 34 13.08 -22.21 -13.30
C LYS A 34 13.12 -20.72 -13.00
N LYS A 35 13.88 -19.95 -13.78
CA LYS A 35 14.04 -18.49 -13.58
C LYS A 35 12.67 -17.83 -13.56
N VAL A 36 12.32 -17.20 -12.43
CA VAL A 36 11.07 -16.45 -12.30
C VAL A 36 11.18 -15.19 -13.16
N GLU A 37 10.21 -14.96 -14.04
CA GLU A 37 10.15 -13.75 -14.86
C GLU A 37 9.43 -12.61 -14.12
N PRO A 38 9.77 -11.34 -14.42
CA PRO A 38 8.98 -10.20 -13.96
C PRO A 38 7.51 -10.35 -14.39
N PRO A 39 6.55 -9.84 -13.59
CA PRO A 39 5.15 -9.90 -13.99
C PRO A 39 4.89 -8.93 -15.15
N THR A 40 4.01 -9.30 -16.08
CA THR A 40 3.44 -8.36 -17.05
C THR A 40 2.23 -7.67 -16.40
N VAL A 41 2.21 -6.34 -16.45
CA VAL A 41 1.08 -5.53 -15.98
C VAL A 41 0.42 -4.88 -17.18
N LYS A 42 -0.90 -4.76 -17.18
CA LYS A 42 -1.64 -4.06 -18.25
C LYS A 42 -2.79 -3.28 -17.65
N ILE A 43 -2.86 -1.98 -17.92
CA ILE A 43 -4.04 -1.15 -17.66
C ILE A 43 -4.99 -1.38 -18.83
N THR A 44 -6.16 -1.95 -18.54
CA THR A 44 -7.21 -2.20 -19.54
C THR A 44 -8.18 -1.05 -19.63
N GLU A 45 -8.41 -0.31 -18.55
CA GLU A 45 -9.22 0.91 -18.54
C GLU A 45 -8.55 1.94 -17.61
N PRO A 46 -8.48 3.22 -17.99
CA PRO A 46 -8.82 3.78 -19.29
C PRO A 46 -7.73 3.51 -20.35
N HIS A 47 -8.11 3.42 -21.62
CA HIS A 47 -7.17 3.34 -22.75
C HIS A 47 -6.47 4.67 -23.08
N GLY A 48 -6.67 5.70 -22.24
CA GLY A 48 -6.23 7.07 -22.46
C GLY A 48 -7.33 7.94 -23.07
N GLY A 49 -6.95 9.03 -23.75
CA GLY A 49 -7.90 9.96 -24.35
C GLY A 49 -8.36 11.05 -23.38
N TRP A 50 -9.63 11.43 -23.46
CA TRP A 50 -10.21 12.47 -22.60
C TRP A 50 -11.49 12.00 -21.92
N THR A 51 -11.86 12.67 -20.83
CA THR A 51 -13.11 12.46 -20.10
C THR A 51 -13.66 13.77 -19.53
N SER A 52 -14.98 13.89 -19.40
CA SER A 52 -15.65 14.92 -18.60
C SER A 52 -15.98 14.45 -17.18
N GLU A 53 -15.75 13.17 -16.88
CA GLU A 53 -15.97 12.60 -15.56
C GLU A 53 -14.80 12.87 -14.63
N ARG A 54 -15.09 13.30 -13.40
CA ARG A 54 -14.05 13.48 -12.38
C ARG A 54 -13.58 12.16 -11.79
N ILE A 55 -14.51 11.22 -11.61
CA ILE A 55 -14.20 9.93 -11.03
C ILE A 55 -14.13 8.92 -12.16
N VAL A 56 -12.99 8.25 -12.30
CA VAL A 56 -12.82 7.17 -13.27
C VAL A 56 -12.44 5.89 -12.56
N THR A 57 -12.94 4.78 -13.08
CA THR A 57 -12.50 3.46 -12.66
C THR A 57 -11.32 3.05 -13.53
N VAL A 58 -10.18 2.77 -12.88
CA VAL A 58 -9.03 2.12 -13.50
C VAL A 58 -9.17 0.62 -13.31
N LYS A 59 -9.01 -0.14 -14.40
CA LYS A 59 -8.95 -1.60 -14.37
C LYS A 59 -7.71 -2.10 -15.07
N GLY A 60 -7.27 -3.29 -14.70
CA GLY A 60 -6.19 -3.94 -15.41
C GLY A 60 -5.87 -5.33 -14.90
N THR A 61 -4.80 -5.89 -15.45
CA THR A 61 -4.34 -7.24 -15.17
C THR A 61 -2.86 -7.30 -14.78
N VAL A 62 -2.52 -8.33 -14.00
CA VAL A 62 -1.16 -8.73 -13.67
C VAL A 62 -1.00 -10.23 -13.93
N SER A 63 0.04 -10.61 -14.66
CA SER A 63 0.23 -12.01 -15.10
C SER A 63 0.51 -12.97 -13.95
N ASP A 64 1.14 -12.47 -12.89
CA ASP A 64 1.40 -13.24 -11.67
C ASP A 64 0.22 -13.11 -10.71
N GLN A 65 -0.67 -14.11 -10.75
CA GLN A 65 -1.90 -14.15 -9.95
C GLN A 65 -1.64 -14.29 -8.44
N THR A 66 -0.40 -14.59 -8.02
CA THR A 66 -0.04 -14.64 -6.59
C THR A 66 0.17 -13.24 -5.99
N ILE A 67 0.27 -12.21 -6.83
CA ILE A 67 0.38 -10.83 -6.40
C ILE A 67 -0.99 -10.34 -5.92
N ALA A 68 -1.17 -10.34 -4.60
CA ALA A 68 -2.39 -9.86 -3.94
C ALA A 68 -2.50 -8.33 -3.87
N ARG A 69 -1.38 -7.61 -4.03
CA ARG A 69 -1.32 -6.15 -3.95
C ARG A 69 -0.30 -5.56 -4.92
N LEU A 70 -0.62 -4.41 -5.49
CA LEU A 70 0.26 -3.67 -6.40
C LEU A 70 0.17 -2.17 -6.11
N LYS A 71 1.07 -1.37 -6.71
CA LYS A 71 1.05 0.08 -6.57
C LYS A 71 0.42 0.72 -7.78
N LEU A 72 -0.53 1.62 -7.55
CA LEU A 72 -1.08 2.52 -8.55
C LEU A 72 -0.59 3.94 -8.24
N VAL A 73 0.05 4.61 -9.20
CA VAL A 73 0.55 5.98 -9.05
C VAL A 73 -0.25 6.90 -9.94
N VAL A 74 -0.88 7.91 -9.35
CA VAL A 74 -1.76 8.84 -10.06
C VAL A 74 -1.20 10.24 -9.90
N SER A 75 -0.68 10.82 -10.98
CA SER A 75 -0.08 12.15 -10.98
C SER A 75 0.94 12.35 -9.84
N GLY A 76 1.74 11.30 -9.57
CA GLY A 76 2.77 11.26 -8.53
C GLY A 76 2.31 10.81 -7.13
N VAL A 77 1.02 10.57 -6.92
CA VAL A 77 0.48 10.04 -5.65
C VAL A 77 0.37 8.51 -5.74
N PRO A 78 1.21 7.75 -5.02
CA PRO A 78 1.14 6.30 -4.99
C PRO A 78 0.10 5.84 -3.97
N MET A 79 -0.71 4.86 -4.36
CA MET A 79 -1.61 4.11 -3.50
C MET A 79 -1.36 2.61 -3.68
N THR A 80 -1.58 1.83 -2.63
CA THR A 80 -1.62 0.38 -2.74
C THR A 80 -3.04 -0.02 -3.16
N ILE A 81 -3.18 -0.96 -4.10
CA ILE A 81 -4.48 -1.50 -4.48
C ILE A 81 -4.45 -3.02 -4.46
N ARG A 82 -5.61 -3.62 -4.22
CA ARG A 82 -5.78 -5.06 -4.22
C ARG A 82 -5.76 -5.61 -5.65
N SER A 83 -5.20 -6.80 -5.80
CA SER A 83 -5.31 -7.64 -6.99
C SER A 83 -5.86 -9.01 -6.60
N SER A 84 -6.82 -9.51 -7.37
CA SER A 84 -7.50 -10.79 -7.14
C SER A 84 -7.60 -11.56 -8.44
N GLY A 85 -7.08 -12.80 -8.46
CA GLY A 85 -7.05 -13.63 -9.66
C GLY A 85 -6.30 -12.98 -10.83
N GLY A 86 -5.34 -12.09 -10.54
CA GLY A 86 -4.61 -11.32 -11.54
C GLY A 86 -5.36 -10.10 -12.09
N ASN A 87 -6.52 -9.73 -11.54
CA ASN A 87 -7.25 -8.51 -11.92
C ASN A 87 -7.16 -7.46 -10.82
N PHE A 88 -7.09 -6.19 -11.19
CA PHE A 88 -7.15 -5.07 -10.26
C PHE A 88 -8.13 -4.01 -10.74
N GLU A 89 -8.72 -3.29 -9.78
CA GLU A 89 -9.64 -2.18 -10.01
C GLU A 89 -9.45 -1.10 -8.94
N ALA A 90 -9.55 0.17 -9.32
CA ALA A 90 -9.51 1.31 -8.40
C ALA A 90 -10.30 2.51 -8.94
N LYS A 91 -11.08 3.18 -8.09
CA LYS A 91 -11.71 4.47 -8.42
C LYS A 91 -10.74 5.61 -8.12
N LEU A 92 -10.57 6.52 -9.06
CA LEU A 92 -9.65 7.64 -8.97
C LEU A 92 -10.37 8.96 -9.18
N VAL A 93 -10.06 9.95 -8.34
CA VAL A 93 -10.47 11.34 -8.54
C VAL A 93 -9.42 12.05 -9.39
N LEU A 94 -9.79 12.38 -10.62
CA LEU A 94 -8.93 13.07 -11.57
C LEU A 94 -8.83 14.58 -11.29
N SER A 95 -7.66 15.10 -11.59
CA SER A 95 -7.39 16.54 -11.63
C SER A 95 -7.70 17.10 -13.02
N PRO A 96 -8.06 18.37 -13.16
CA PRO A 96 -8.20 19.00 -14.48
C PRO A 96 -6.91 18.86 -15.30
N GLY A 97 -7.06 18.54 -16.59
CA GLY A 97 -5.94 18.34 -17.50
C GLY A 97 -5.38 16.91 -17.49
N SER A 98 -4.08 16.77 -17.73
CA SER A 98 -3.45 15.45 -17.90
C SER A 98 -3.22 14.73 -16.58
N ASN A 99 -3.73 13.50 -16.47
CA ASN A 99 -3.51 12.61 -15.34
C ASN A 99 -2.74 11.38 -15.83
N CYS A 100 -1.51 11.22 -15.35
CA CYS A 100 -0.68 10.04 -15.62
C CYS A 100 -0.98 8.97 -14.57
N ILE A 101 -1.37 7.79 -15.03
CA ILE A 101 -1.73 6.63 -14.21
C ILE A 101 -0.71 5.53 -14.51
N GLN A 102 -0.02 5.05 -13.49
CA GLN A 102 0.97 3.97 -13.61
C GLN A 102 0.66 2.83 -12.66
N ALA A 103 0.51 1.62 -13.18
CA ALA A 103 0.37 0.39 -12.40
C ALA A 103 1.73 -0.31 -12.31
N ILE A 104 2.11 -0.74 -11.10
CA ILE A 104 3.43 -1.32 -10.81
C ILE A 104 3.25 -2.57 -9.94
N ALA A 105 3.71 -3.72 -10.43
CA ALA A 105 3.71 -4.98 -9.70
C ALA A 105 5.12 -5.56 -9.60
N LYS A 106 5.42 -6.28 -8.52
CA LYS A 106 6.74 -6.87 -8.26
C LYS A 106 6.60 -8.31 -7.79
N ASN A 107 7.41 -9.21 -8.35
CA ASN A 107 7.63 -10.57 -7.85
C ASN A 107 9.14 -10.85 -7.72
N LYS A 108 9.53 -12.12 -7.50
CA LYS A 108 10.94 -12.53 -7.39
C LYS A 108 11.73 -12.31 -8.70
N GLY A 109 11.05 -12.33 -9.85
CA GLY A 109 11.66 -12.14 -11.17
C GLY A 109 11.92 -10.70 -11.55
N GLY A 110 11.23 -9.73 -10.93
CA GLY A 110 11.47 -8.31 -11.15
C GLY A 110 10.22 -7.45 -10.99
N VAL A 111 10.19 -6.32 -11.71
CA VAL A 111 9.11 -5.33 -11.65
C VAL A 111 8.46 -5.19 -13.02
N GLY A 112 7.15 -5.39 -13.07
CA GLY A 112 6.30 -5.06 -14.20
C GLY A 112 5.67 -3.68 -14.04
N ARG A 113 5.49 -2.96 -15.15
CA ARG A 113 4.82 -1.65 -15.18
C ARG A 113 3.99 -1.49 -16.43
N ASP A 114 2.89 -0.76 -16.30
CA ASP A 114 2.18 -0.18 -17.42
C ASP A 114 1.68 1.23 -17.04
N SER A 115 1.48 2.08 -18.04
CA SER A 115 1.03 3.45 -17.82
C SER A 115 0.11 3.95 -18.93
N THR A 116 -0.89 4.72 -18.53
CA THR A 116 -1.80 5.42 -19.43
C THR A 116 -1.93 6.88 -18.98
N THR A 117 -2.32 7.76 -19.90
CA THR A 117 -2.61 9.16 -19.59
C THR A 117 -4.00 9.50 -20.07
N ILE A 118 -4.81 10.08 -19.19
CA ILE A 118 -6.15 10.57 -19.51
C ILE A 118 -6.25 12.08 -19.24
N PHE A 119 -6.83 12.81 -20.19
CA PHE A 119 -7.08 14.24 -20.07
C PHE A 119 -8.48 14.49 -19.50
N ALA A 120 -8.59 15.05 -18.31
CA ALA A 120 -9.88 15.33 -17.68
C ALA A 120 -10.31 16.79 -17.93
N MET A 121 -11.41 16.96 -18.66
CA MET A 121 -12.12 18.23 -18.82
C MET A 121 -13.13 18.41 -17.69
N VAL A 122 -12.61 18.59 -16.48
CA VAL A 122 -13.41 18.75 -15.26
C VAL A 122 -13.16 20.11 -14.62
N PRO A 123 -14.14 20.67 -13.89
CA PRO A 123 -13.93 21.93 -13.16
C PRO A 123 -12.74 21.87 -12.20
N ARG A 124 -12.16 23.02 -11.87
CA ARG A 124 -11.07 23.07 -10.87
C ARG A 124 -11.60 22.79 -9.45
N LYS A 125 -10.70 22.31 -8.60
CA LYS A 125 -10.89 22.19 -7.17
C LYS A 125 -9.74 22.89 -6.47
N ASP A 126 -10.06 23.82 -5.57
CA ASP A 126 -9.06 24.56 -4.80
C ASP A 126 -8.32 23.67 -3.79
N MET A 127 -8.93 22.57 -3.36
CA MET A 127 -8.30 21.60 -2.47
C MET A 127 -8.67 20.19 -2.88
N LYS A 128 -7.68 19.29 -2.88
CA LYS A 128 -7.83 17.85 -2.94
C LYS A 128 -6.99 17.22 -1.83
N VAL A 129 -7.60 16.33 -1.04
CA VAL A 129 -6.91 15.56 0.00
C VAL A 129 -7.11 14.10 -0.30
N THR A 130 -6.03 13.33 -0.39
CA THR A 130 -6.08 11.89 -0.61
C THR A 130 -5.41 11.17 0.55
N LEU A 131 -6.16 10.34 1.25
CA LEU A 131 -5.69 9.43 2.29
C LEU A 131 -5.55 8.01 1.71
N THR A 132 -4.42 7.36 1.97
CA THR A 132 -4.15 5.97 1.58
C THR A 132 -3.44 5.25 2.73
N TRP A 133 -3.56 3.92 2.76
CA TRP A 133 -2.87 3.10 3.76
C TRP A 133 -2.41 1.75 3.17
N ASP A 134 -1.59 1.01 3.91
CA ASP A 134 -0.86 -0.16 3.40
C ASP A 134 -1.27 -1.52 3.98
N THR A 135 -2.27 -1.53 4.85
CA THR A 135 -2.88 -2.73 5.43
C THR A 135 -4.23 -3.00 4.77
N ASP A 136 -4.43 -4.24 4.29
CA ASP A 136 -5.70 -4.67 3.71
C ASP A 136 -6.74 -4.93 4.80
N GLY A 137 -8.02 -4.78 4.50
CA GLY A 137 -9.11 -5.06 5.43
C GLY A 137 -9.23 -4.12 6.63
N THR A 138 -8.40 -3.09 6.72
CA THR A 138 -8.56 -2.01 7.71
C THR A 138 -9.43 -0.89 7.17
N ASP A 139 -10.09 -0.17 8.08
CA ASP A 139 -10.96 0.96 7.77
C ASP A 139 -10.42 2.23 8.43
N ILE A 140 -10.14 3.25 7.62
CA ILE A 140 -9.53 4.51 8.07
C ILE A 140 -10.30 5.68 7.48
N ASP A 141 -11.08 6.34 8.34
CA ASP A 141 -11.88 7.51 7.96
C ASP A 141 -11.01 8.76 7.88
N MET A 142 -11.20 9.55 6.83
CA MET A 142 -10.73 10.92 6.73
C MET A 142 -11.74 11.88 7.31
N HIS A 143 -11.23 12.78 8.14
CA HIS A 143 -11.99 13.85 8.76
C HIS A 143 -11.38 15.19 8.37
N ILE A 144 -12.18 16.08 7.77
CA ILE A 144 -11.73 17.41 7.37
C ILE A 144 -12.64 18.45 7.98
N THR A 145 -12.12 19.25 8.90
CA THR A 145 -12.84 20.38 9.49
C THR A 145 -12.47 21.68 8.79
N ASP A 146 -13.47 22.41 8.32
CA ASP A 146 -13.31 23.66 7.60
C ASP A 146 -13.12 24.88 8.54
N PRO A 147 -12.83 26.08 7.99
CA PRO A 147 -12.69 27.29 8.79
C PRO A 147 -13.96 27.70 9.56
N LYS A 148 -15.14 27.29 9.10
CA LYS A 148 -16.45 27.53 9.72
C LYS A 148 -16.81 26.47 10.77
N LYS A 149 -15.90 25.54 11.06
CA LYS A 149 -16.05 24.45 12.04
C LYS A 149 -17.03 23.37 11.62
N GLU A 150 -17.37 23.29 10.35
CA GLU A 150 -18.10 22.15 9.81
C GLU A 150 -17.11 21.04 9.44
N GLU A 151 -17.46 19.80 9.76
CA GLU A 151 -16.61 18.63 9.54
C GLU A 151 -17.19 17.75 8.43
N CYS A 152 -16.37 17.47 7.42
CA CYS A 152 -16.63 16.45 6.40
C CYS A 152 -16.04 15.11 6.85
N PHE A 153 -16.85 14.05 6.86
CA PHE A 153 -16.42 12.67 7.18
C PHE A 153 -17.44 11.65 6.65
N TYR A 154 -17.22 10.36 6.89
CA TYR A 154 -18.06 9.26 6.37
C TYR A 154 -19.58 9.47 6.49
N SER A 155 -20.10 9.97 7.62
CA SER A 155 -21.55 10.20 7.81
C SER A 155 -22.03 11.60 7.42
N HIS A 156 -21.12 12.52 7.09
CA HIS A 156 -21.40 13.88 6.61
C HIS A 156 -20.46 14.19 5.44
N LYS A 157 -20.75 13.59 4.28
CA LYS A 157 -19.84 13.60 3.12
C LYS A 157 -19.82 14.92 2.36
N GLU A 158 -20.78 15.80 2.61
CA GLU A 158 -20.89 17.09 1.94
C GLU A 158 -21.07 18.22 2.95
N THR A 159 -20.15 19.18 2.95
CA THR A 159 -20.25 20.37 3.80
C THR A 159 -21.02 21.50 3.12
N ARG A 160 -21.51 22.47 3.90
CA ARG A 160 -22.23 23.64 3.34
C ARG A 160 -21.37 24.48 2.40
N MET A 161 -20.05 24.46 2.56
CA MET A 161 -19.13 25.13 1.63
C MET A 161 -18.84 24.33 0.35
N GLY A 162 -19.43 23.14 0.20
CA GLY A 162 -19.25 22.28 -0.96
C GLY A 162 -17.97 21.43 -0.93
N GLY A 163 -17.44 21.15 0.26
CA GLY A 163 -16.45 20.09 0.44
C GLY A 163 -17.13 18.73 0.29
N ASN A 164 -16.54 17.82 -0.47
CA ASN A 164 -17.13 16.52 -0.79
C ASN A 164 -16.12 15.39 -0.58
N LEU A 165 -16.50 14.33 0.14
CA LEU A 165 -15.79 13.06 0.20
C LEU A 165 -16.16 12.18 -1.02
N ASP A 166 -15.49 12.44 -2.15
CA ASP A 166 -15.82 11.91 -3.49
C ASP A 166 -15.59 10.40 -3.64
N VAL A 167 -14.54 9.87 -3.01
CA VAL A 167 -14.23 8.43 -3.00
C VAL A 167 -14.04 8.02 -1.56
N ASP A 168 -14.87 7.06 -1.15
CA ASP A 168 -14.92 6.49 0.19
C ASP A 168 -14.85 4.97 0.02
N ILE A 169 -13.76 4.38 0.50
CA ILE A 169 -13.47 2.96 0.40
C ILE A 169 -13.31 2.43 1.82
N THR A 170 -14.37 1.83 2.33
CA THR A 170 -14.46 1.25 3.69
C THR A 170 -13.83 -0.14 3.79
N SER A 171 -13.19 -0.63 2.72
CA SER A 171 -12.54 -1.93 2.70
C SER A 171 -11.27 -1.90 1.86
N GLY A 172 -10.13 -2.18 2.48
CA GLY A 172 -8.88 -2.37 1.74
C GLY A 172 -7.85 -1.31 2.07
N PHE A 173 -7.21 -0.71 1.07
CA PHE A 173 -6.03 0.18 1.17
C PHE A 173 -6.36 1.67 0.98
N GLY A 174 -7.66 2.01 0.92
CA GLY A 174 -8.16 3.27 0.38
C GLY A 174 -8.16 3.29 -1.16
N PRO A 175 -8.11 4.47 -1.81
CA PRO A 175 -8.03 5.79 -1.18
C PRO A 175 -9.35 6.25 -0.57
N GLU A 176 -9.25 7.16 0.40
CA GLU A 176 -10.28 8.17 0.60
C GLU A 176 -9.86 9.48 -0.05
N THR A 177 -10.76 10.15 -0.77
CA THR A 177 -10.45 11.41 -1.43
C THR A 177 -11.53 12.46 -1.19
N PHE A 178 -11.10 13.63 -0.71
CA PHE A 178 -11.92 14.81 -0.52
C PHE A 178 -11.55 15.86 -1.57
N THR A 179 -12.56 16.57 -2.10
CA THR A 179 -12.33 17.77 -2.89
C THR A 179 -13.21 18.94 -2.45
N LEU A 180 -12.70 20.15 -2.63
CA LEU A 180 -13.41 21.39 -2.37
C LEU A 180 -13.20 22.35 -3.54
N ALA A 181 -14.30 22.84 -4.12
CA ALA A 181 -14.25 23.69 -5.30
C ALA A 181 -13.73 25.08 -4.98
N ASN A 182 -14.32 25.73 -3.97
CA ASN A 182 -14.03 27.10 -3.57
C ASN A 182 -13.55 27.08 -2.11
N ALA A 183 -12.24 27.04 -1.92
CA ALA A 183 -11.67 27.00 -0.58
C ALA A 183 -11.68 28.42 0.02
N GLU A 184 -12.52 28.65 1.02
CA GLU A 184 -12.50 29.89 1.80
C GLU A 184 -11.17 30.05 2.55
N ARG A 185 -10.73 31.30 2.69
CA ARG A 185 -9.56 31.63 3.49
C ARG A 185 -9.74 31.17 4.93
N GLY A 186 -8.72 30.50 5.47
CA GLY A 186 -8.76 30.02 6.83
C GLY A 186 -8.02 28.72 7.03
N LYS A 187 -8.17 28.16 8.23
CA LYS A 187 -7.53 26.92 8.63
C LYS A 187 -8.43 25.73 8.37
N TYR A 188 -7.91 24.76 7.64
CA TYR A 188 -8.51 23.45 7.45
C TYR A 188 -7.73 22.44 8.30
N LEU A 189 -8.43 21.70 9.14
CA LEU A 189 -7.86 20.65 9.96
C LEU A 189 -8.09 19.31 9.26
N ILE A 190 -7.02 18.55 9.04
CA ILE A 190 -7.06 17.24 8.40
C ILE A 190 -6.66 16.20 9.42
N GLU A 191 -7.54 15.23 9.64
CA GLU A 191 -7.39 14.16 10.62
C GLU A 191 -7.70 12.82 9.96
N ALA A 192 -7.10 11.76 10.49
CA ALA A 192 -7.39 10.39 10.11
C ALA A 192 -7.83 9.61 11.34
N LYS A 193 -8.86 8.79 11.21
CA LYS A 193 -9.39 7.97 12.30
C LYS A 193 -9.31 6.50 11.92
N TYR A 194 -8.63 5.71 12.75
CA TYR A 194 -8.54 4.26 12.58
C TYR A 194 -9.85 3.61 13.03
N TYR A 195 -10.88 3.58 12.18
CA TYR A 195 -12.22 3.13 12.56
C TYR A 195 -12.23 1.65 12.97
N SER A 196 -11.61 0.79 12.16
CA SER A 196 -11.48 -0.63 12.43
C SER A 196 -10.11 -1.16 12.00
N SER A 197 -9.38 -1.74 12.96
CA SER A 197 -8.12 -2.43 12.72
C SER A 197 -8.27 -3.83 12.17
N SER A 198 -9.45 -4.43 12.26
CA SER A 198 -9.69 -5.83 11.84
C SER A 198 -8.64 -6.82 12.41
N GLY A 199 -8.11 -6.53 13.60
CA GLY A 199 -7.07 -7.34 14.26
C GLY A 199 -5.63 -7.05 13.85
N HIS A 200 -5.38 -6.04 13.01
CA HIS A 200 -4.04 -5.61 12.63
C HIS A 200 -3.42 -4.66 13.65
N ALA A 201 -2.18 -4.95 14.08
CA ALA A 201 -1.49 -4.17 15.11
C ALA A 201 -1.15 -2.72 14.69
N GLN A 202 -0.92 -2.46 13.41
CA GLN A 202 -0.62 -1.13 12.89
C GLN A 202 -0.89 -1.03 11.39
N THR A 203 -1.09 0.20 10.91
CA THR A 203 -1.23 0.53 9.49
C THR A 203 -0.48 1.82 9.17
N ALA A 204 0.33 1.81 8.10
CA ALA A 204 1.07 2.98 7.67
C ALA A 204 0.21 3.79 6.70
N CYS A 205 -0.02 5.04 7.05
CA CYS A 205 -0.88 5.96 6.33
C CYS A 205 -0.07 7.03 5.59
N ARG A 206 -0.63 7.51 4.50
CA ARG A 206 -0.15 8.66 3.75
C ARG A 206 -1.32 9.57 3.41
N VAL A 207 -1.17 10.86 3.70
CA VAL A 207 -2.07 11.93 3.27
C VAL A 207 -1.33 12.86 2.33
N ASP A 208 -1.87 13.06 1.13
CA ASP A 208 -1.43 14.09 0.20
C ASP A 208 -2.48 15.20 0.12
N VAL A 209 -2.07 16.42 0.47
CA VAL A 209 -2.87 17.63 0.36
C VAL A 209 -2.38 18.43 -0.82
N ILE A 210 -3.28 18.73 -1.76
CA ILE A 210 -2.97 19.52 -2.94
C ILE A 210 -3.92 20.72 -2.95
N LEU A 211 -3.35 21.92 -2.96
CA LEU A 211 -4.09 23.16 -3.13
C LEU A 211 -3.89 23.72 -4.52
N PHE A 212 -4.95 24.28 -5.10
CA PHE A 212 -4.97 25.00 -6.37
C PHE A 212 -4.26 24.25 -7.51
N GLU A 213 -4.54 22.94 -7.61
CA GLU A 213 -3.88 22.05 -8.55
C GLU A 213 -4.00 22.54 -10.01
N GLY A 214 -2.90 22.45 -10.76
CA GLY A 214 -2.77 22.88 -12.14
C GLY A 214 -2.76 24.41 -12.31
N THR A 215 -2.39 25.17 -11.27
CA THR A 215 -2.22 26.63 -11.34
C THR A 215 -0.81 27.04 -10.91
N SER A 216 -0.43 28.30 -11.14
CA SER A 216 0.81 28.87 -10.59
C SER A 216 0.83 28.99 -9.07
N LYS A 217 -0.32 28.80 -8.39
CA LYS A 217 -0.46 28.80 -6.93
C LYS A 217 -0.47 27.39 -6.33
N GLU A 218 -0.22 26.36 -7.14
CA GLU A 218 -0.27 24.98 -6.67
C GLU A 218 0.68 24.77 -5.48
N ARG A 219 0.17 24.11 -4.43
CA ARG A 219 0.97 23.67 -3.28
C ARG A 219 0.63 22.22 -2.96
N ARG A 220 1.66 21.41 -2.72
CA ARG A 220 1.51 20.02 -2.28
C ARG A 220 2.16 19.81 -0.92
N GLU A 221 1.49 19.13 -0.03
CA GLU A 221 2.02 18.67 1.25
C GLU A 221 1.76 17.17 1.40
N THR A 222 2.78 16.40 1.74
CA THR A 222 2.66 14.96 1.99
C THR A 222 3.00 14.67 3.44
N HIS A 223 2.10 13.96 4.12
CA HIS A 223 2.24 13.55 5.51
C HIS A 223 2.20 12.03 5.60
N ARG A 224 3.14 11.45 6.35
CA ARG A 224 3.22 10.00 6.60
C ARG A 224 3.18 9.75 8.09
N PHE A 225 2.39 8.77 8.50
CA PHE A 225 2.22 8.41 9.90
C PHE A 225 1.78 6.96 10.04
N VAL A 226 1.74 6.48 11.29
CA VAL A 226 1.22 5.17 11.64
C VAL A 226 0.04 5.37 12.59
N LEU A 227 -0.98 4.52 12.44
CA LEU A 227 -2.07 4.32 13.38
C LEU A 227 -1.95 2.91 13.98
N THR A 228 -2.19 2.78 15.28
CA THR A 228 -1.86 1.55 16.03
C THR A 228 -2.99 0.99 16.88
N ARG A 229 -4.13 1.69 16.99
CA ARG A 229 -5.25 1.24 17.82
C ARG A 229 -6.61 1.60 17.21
N ASP A 230 -7.60 0.76 17.48
CA ASP A 230 -9.00 1.05 17.12
C ASP A 230 -9.46 2.39 17.69
N ASN A 231 -10.22 3.10 16.89
CA ASN A 231 -10.72 4.45 17.15
C ASN A 231 -9.64 5.50 17.42
N GLU A 232 -8.36 5.24 17.09
CA GLU A 232 -7.34 6.28 17.12
C GLU A 232 -7.70 7.40 16.15
N ARG A 233 -7.98 8.61 16.66
CA ARG A 233 -8.10 9.81 15.84
C ARG A 233 -6.81 10.60 15.94
N LYS A 234 -6.14 10.79 14.80
CA LYS A 234 -4.86 11.46 14.70
C LYS A 234 -5.02 12.75 13.90
N LYS A 235 -4.63 13.87 14.50
CA LYS A 235 -4.38 15.11 13.77
C LYS A 235 -3.20 14.90 12.82
N VAL A 236 -3.44 15.03 11.52
CA VAL A 236 -2.40 14.86 10.50
C VAL A 236 -1.72 16.20 10.24
N THR A 237 -2.49 17.22 9.88
CA THR A 237 -1.97 18.57 9.60
C THR A 237 -3.06 19.64 9.74
N GLU A 238 -2.63 20.90 9.75
CA GLU A 238 -3.48 22.06 9.56
C GLU A 238 -2.98 22.87 8.37
N VAL A 239 -3.84 23.03 7.37
CA VAL A 239 -3.49 23.76 6.15
C VAL A 239 -4.20 25.09 6.14
N PHE A 240 -3.44 26.17 5.99
CA PHE A 240 -3.98 27.52 5.87
C PHE A 240 -4.13 27.90 4.40
N VAL A 241 -5.35 28.20 3.98
CA VAL A 241 -5.66 28.82 2.68
C VAL A 241 -5.62 30.33 2.85
N ARG A 242 -4.83 31.02 2.03
CA ARG A 242 -4.54 32.47 2.14
C ARG A 242 -5.48 33.32 1.31
#